data_AF-A0A6C0G5N9-F1
#
_entry.id   AF-A0A6C0G5N9-F1
#
_cell.length_a   1.000
_cell.length_b   1.000
_cell.length_c   1.000
_cell.angle_alpha   90.00
_cell.angle_beta   90.00
_cell.angle_gamma   90.00
#
_symmetry.space_group_name_H-M   'P 1'
#
loop_
_entity.id
_entity.type
_entity.pdbx_description
1 polymer ?
#
loop_
_entity_poly.entity_id
_entity_poly.type
_entity_poly.pdbx_seq_one_letter_code
_entity_poly.pdbx_strand_id
1 'polypeptide(L)'
;MNVQAFLIMFREAFEAILIVGIIITYLNRIGQSKWNKFVWLGVALAMAASLGVAMLFQNVLDGYATMGSKDYLRIGILIVSAGLLTHMILFMSKQNREMRSKLQSKVALILTAGGALNMIVHSFLVTLREGVETVFFFAAISSGDISKSLQSWGALAGLAAAALLGLVVFKGSKRIQLGTFFKVTSVFLIMIAAGLLVQAVGVMQDLNVIGSVYKTPGGQVAAMYDLTWLMPEHPIDEANYIRDTGHHPVFHGQVGVFFKAFLGYSEDPSLEEFVCYWLYYAFVFVLIARQKKVASLAAAQAKEGETDAPSLPGDPGAQPPEQAGEQDDTVRADNSTAV
;
A
#
# COMPACT_ATOMS: atom_id res chain seq x y z
N MET A 1 -17.13 -6.09 1.58
CA MET A 1 -16.37 -6.52 0.39
C MET A 1 -16.12 -5.42 -0.65
N ASN A 2 -17.14 -4.80 -1.27
CA ASN A 2 -16.93 -3.85 -2.40
C ASN A 2 -15.94 -2.71 -2.09
N VAL A 3 -16.04 -2.04 -0.94
CA VAL A 3 -15.13 -0.93 -0.60
C VAL A 3 -13.70 -1.41 -0.35
N GLN A 4 -13.51 -2.57 0.28
CA GLN A 4 -12.18 -3.14 0.47
C GLN A 4 -11.56 -3.54 -0.87
N ALA A 5 -12.33 -4.21 -1.74
CA ALA A 5 -11.91 -4.59 -3.08
C ALA A 5 -11.55 -3.36 -3.93
N PHE A 6 -12.32 -2.27 -3.80
CA PHE A 6 -11.98 -0.98 -4.41
C PHE A 6 -10.63 -0.45 -3.91
N LEU A 7 -10.45 -0.32 -2.60
CA LEU A 7 -9.25 0.28 -2.02
C LEU A 7 -7.98 -0.54 -2.33
N ILE A 8 -8.09 -1.87 -2.23
CA ILE A 8 -7.00 -2.79 -2.57
C ILE A 8 -6.69 -2.67 -4.06
N MET A 9 -7.67 -2.91 -4.95
CA MET A 9 -7.41 -2.90 -6.40
C MET A 9 -6.90 -1.55 -6.88
N PHE A 10 -7.47 -0.46 -6.38
CA PHE A 10 -7.05 0.90 -6.69
C PHE A 10 -5.58 1.13 -6.34
N ARG A 11 -5.17 0.69 -5.15
CA ARG A 11 -3.79 0.83 -4.69
C ARG A 11 -2.83 -0.01 -5.52
N GLU A 12 -3.08 -1.32 -5.62
CA GLU A 12 -2.16 -2.25 -6.29
C GLU A 12 -2.02 -1.89 -7.78
N ALA A 13 -3.13 -1.54 -8.44
CA ALA A 13 -3.10 -1.06 -9.82
C ALA A 13 -2.35 0.28 -9.96
N PHE A 14 -2.56 1.21 -9.03
CA PHE A 14 -1.88 2.51 -9.08
C PHE A 14 -0.38 2.38 -8.85
N GLU A 15 0.05 1.51 -7.94
CA GLU A 15 1.47 1.20 -7.72
C GLU A 15 2.11 0.59 -8.98
N ALA A 16 1.46 -0.40 -9.59
CA ALA A 16 1.92 -0.99 -10.85
C ALA A 16 2.02 0.08 -11.96
N ILE A 17 1.00 0.93 -12.11
CA ILE A 17 0.97 2.03 -13.09
C ILE A 17 2.13 3.02 -12.84
N LEU A 18 2.42 3.38 -11.59
CA LEU A 18 3.51 4.29 -11.28
C LEU A 18 4.87 3.68 -11.60
N ILE A 19 5.12 2.43 -11.23
CA ILE A 19 6.42 1.81 -11.48
C ILE A 19 6.64 1.63 -12.99
N VAL A 20 5.65 1.10 -13.71
CA VAL A 20 5.70 0.96 -15.18
C VAL A 20 5.86 2.32 -15.85
N GLY A 21 5.09 3.32 -15.41
CA GLY A 21 5.16 4.66 -15.99
C GLY A 21 6.47 5.38 -15.71
N ILE A 22 7.14 5.14 -14.58
CA ILE A 22 8.50 5.61 -14.32
C ILE A 22 9.49 4.98 -15.30
N ILE A 23 9.39 3.66 -15.53
CA ILE A 23 10.26 2.96 -16.50
C ILE A 23 10.07 3.54 -17.90
N ILE A 24 8.83 3.68 -18.37
CA ILE A 24 8.50 4.25 -19.69
C ILE A 24 8.97 5.70 -19.80
N THR A 25 8.74 6.51 -18.76
CA THR A 25 9.17 7.92 -18.73
C THR A 25 10.69 8.03 -18.82
N TYR A 26 11.41 7.17 -18.10
CA TYR A 26 12.87 7.13 -18.14
C TYR A 26 13.39 6.69 -19.52
N LEU A 27 12.76 5.69 -20.13
CA LEU A 27 13.12 5.16 -21.44
C LEU A 27 12.90 6.20 -22.56
N ASN A 28 11.83 6.98 -22.45
CA ASN A 28 11.58 8.13 -23.33
C ASN A 28 12.62 9.24 -23.11
N ARG A 29 13.04 9.50 -21.87
CA ARG A 29 14.03 10.54 -21.54
C ARG A 29 15.41 10.25 -22.15
N ILE A 30 15.81 8.98 -22.23
CA ILE A 30 17.09 8.57 -22.83
C ILE A 30 16.98 8.36 -24.36
N GLY A 31 15.84 8.70 -25.00
CA GLY A 31 15.62 8.56 -26.43
C GLY A 31 15.41 7.13 -26.93
N GLN A 32 15.24 6.16 -26.04
CA GLN A 32 15.12 4.73 -26.36
C GLN A 32 13.65 4.25 -26.35
N SER A 33 12.73 5.07 -26.84
CA SER A 33 11.29 4.76 -26.86
C SER A 33 10.91 3.47 -27.62
N LYS A 34 11.80 2.99 -28.51
CA LYS A 34 11.66 1.70 -29.22
C LYS A 34 11.49 0.52 -28.25
N TRP A 35 12.07 0.61 -27.06
CA TRP A 35 12.02 -0.46 -26.06
C TRP A 35 10.73 -0.47 -25.23
N ASN A 36 9.86 0.54 -25.36
CA ASN A 36 8.59 0.59 -24.64
C ASN A 36 7.70 -0.63 -24.94
N LYS A 37 7.79 -1.18 -26.16
CA LYS A 37 7.05 -2.39 -26.56
C LYS A 37 7.40 -3.60 -25.69
N PHE A 38 8.65 -3.71 -25.26
CA PHE A 38 9.12 -4.80 -24.40
C PHE A 38 8.63 -4.66 -22.96
N VAL A 39 8.52 -3.43 -22.46
CA VAL A 39 7.91 -3.14 -21.16
C VAL A 39 6.43 -3.54 -21.17
N TRP A 40 5.68 -3.13 -22.21
CA TRP A 40 4.28 -3.53 -22.35
C TRP A 40 4.09 -5.04 -22.53
N LEU A 41 5.01 -5.71 -23.22
CA LEU A 41 5.01 -7.17 -23.31
C LEU A 41 5.20 -7.82 -21.94
N GLY A 42 6.14 -7.35 -21.13
CA GLY A 42 6.34 -7.85 -19.76
C GLY A 42 5.12 -7.61 -18.87
N VAL A 43 4.49 -6.44 -18.95
CA VAL A 43 3.23 -6.13 -18.25
C VAL A 43 2.10 -7.06 -18.68
N ALA A 44 1.91 -7.28 -19.98
CA ALA A 44 0.87 -8.16 -20.50
C ALA A 44 1.07 -9.61 -20.03
N LEU A 45 2.32 -10.10 -20.07
CA LEU A 45 2.69 -11.42 -19.55
C LEU A 45 2.44 -11.51 -18.04
N ALA A 46 2.74 -10.46 -17.28
CA ALA A 46 2.51 -10.42 -15.85
C ALA A 46 1.02 -10.43 -15.50
N MET A 47 0.19 -9.69 -16.25
CA MET A 47 -1.26 -9.73 -16.08
C MET A 47 -1.82 -11.13 -16.35
N ALA A 48 -1.41 -11.76 -17.46
CA ALA A 48 -1.81 -13.13 -17.79
C ALA A 48 -1.35 -14.13 -16.70
N ALA A 49 -0.11 -14.01 -16.23
CA ALA A 49 0.43 -14.85 -15.17
C ALA A 49 -0.31 -14.62 -13.83
N SER A 50 -0.66 -13.37 -13.49
CA SER A 50 -1.40 -13.05 -12.26
C SER A 50 -2.81 -13.63 -12.28
N LEU A 51 -3.50 -13.60 -13.43
CA LEU A 51 -4.76 -14.31 -13.62
C LEU A 51 -4.59 -15.83 -13.48
N GLY A 52 -3.50 -16.38 -14.04
CA GLY A 52 -3.15 -17.79 -13.87
C GLY A 52 -2.92 -18.16 -12.40
N VAL A 53 -2.22 -17.32 -11.64
CA VAL A 53 -2.04 -17.49 -10.19
C VAL A 53 -3.38 -17.43 -9.47
N ALA A 54 -4.26 -16.49 -9.81
CA ALA A 54 -5.60 -16.41 -9.21
C ALA A 54 -6.42 -17.69 -9.45
N MET A 55 -6.42 -18.21 -10.68
CA MET A 55 -7.11 -19.44 -11.05
C MET A 55 -6.52 -20.66 -10.34
N LEU A 56 -5.19 -20.78 -10.33
CA LEU A 56 -4.50 -21.88 -9.65
C LEU A 56 -4.79 -21.84 -8.15
N PHE A 57 -4.73 -20.65 -7.55
CA PHE A 57 -5.04 -20.46 -6.14
C PHE A 57 -6.48 -20.89 -5.85
N GLN A 58 -7.47 -20.42 -6.62
CA GLN A 58 -8.87 -20.82 -6.46
C GLN A 58 -9.05 -22.34 -6.55
N ASN A 59 -8.41 -23.00 -7.51
CA ASN A 59 -8.47 -24.45 -7.64
C ASN A 59 -7.88 -25.18 -6.42
N VAL A 60 -6.81 -24.65 -5.82
CA VAL A 60 -6.30 -25.17 -4.54
C VAL A 60 -7.35 -25.00 -3.45
N LEU A 61 -7.96 -23.82 -3.31
CA LEU A 61 -8.98 -23.56 -2.29
C LEU A 61 -10.16 -24.54 -2.39
N ASP A 62 -10.66 -24.76 -3.59
CA ASP A 62 -11.78 -25.67 -3.86
C ASP A 62 -11.40 -27.13 -3.57
N GLY A 63 -10.15 -27.52 -3.86
CA GLY A 63 -9.62 -28.83 -3.51
C GLY A 63 -9.60 -29.10 -1.99
N TYR A 64 -9.13 -28.13 -1.19
CA TYR A 64 -9.13 -28.25 0.27
C TYR A 64 -10.54 -28.14 0.87
N ALA A 65 -11.47 -27.43 0.22
CA ALA A 65 -12.88 -27.40 0.61
C ALA A 65 -13.51 -28.80 0.61
N THR A 66 -13.13 -29.64 -0.35
CA THR A 66 -13.61 -31.02 -0.48
C THR A 66 -13.06 -31.93 0.63
N MET A 67 -11.91 -31.60 1.21
CA MET A 67 -11.22 -32.40 2.23
C MET A 67 -11.58 -32.03 3.68
N GLY A 68 -12.49 -31.07 3.91
CA GLY A 68 -12.87 -30.62 5.25
C GLY A 68 -11.83 -29.73 5.96
N SER A 69 -10.71 -29.39 5.29
CA SER A 69 -9.62 -28.57 5.85
C SER A 69 -9.69 -27.10 5.43
N LYS A 70 -10.87 -26.64 4.97
CA LYS A 70 -11.08 -25.30 4.43
C LYS A 70 -10.75 -24.20 5.45
N ASP A 71 -11.14 -24.40 6.70
CA ASP A 71 -11.01 -23.38 7.74
C ASP A 71 -9.55 -23.17 8.17
N TYR A 72 -8.75 -24.24 8.21
CA TYR A 72 -7.30 -24.14 8.43
C TYR A 72 -6.60 -23.34 7.33
N LEU A 73 -6.97 -23.60 6.08
CA LEU A 73 -6.43 -22.87 4.94
C LEU A 73 -6.86 -21.40 5.00
N ARG A 74 -8.12 -21.12 5.39
CA ARG A 74 -8.64 -19.77 5.61
C ARG A 74 -7.82 -19.01 6.66
N ILE A 75 -7.50 -19.63 7.79
CA ILE A 75 -6.61 -19.03 8.81
C ILE A 75 -5.26 -18.66 8.20
N GLY A 76 -4.66 -19.58 7.41
CA GLY A 76 -3.41 -19.32 6.71
C GLY A 76 -3.47 -18.09 5.78
N ILE A 77 -4.53 -17.98 4.98
CA ILE A 77 -4.75 -16.82 4.09
C ILE A 77 -4.86 -15.53 4.90
N LEU A 78 -5.63 -15.51 5.98
CA LEU A 78 -5.84 -14.32 6.81
C LEU A 78 -4.52 -13.84 7.43
N ILE A 79 -3.74 -14.75 8.02
CA ILE A 79 -2.45 -14.43 8.65
C ILE A 79 -1.43 -13.97 7.61
N VAL A 80 -1.29 -14.70 6.50
CA VAL A 80 -0.35 -14.34 5.42
C VAL A 80 -0.72 -12.98 4.83
N SER A 81 -2.01 -12.72 4.61
CA SER A 81 -2.47 -11.45 4.04
C SER A 81 -2.30 -10.30 5.01
N ALA A 82 -2.56 -10.47 6.31
CA ALA A 82 -2.25 -9.48 7.33
C ALA A 82 -0.75 -9.16 7.38
N GLY A 83 0.11 -10.19 7.27
CA GLY A 83 1.57 -10.03 7.18
C GLY A 83 2.02 -9.27 5.94
N LEU A 84 1.49 -9.62 4.77
CA LEU A 84 1.77 -8.93 3.50
C LEU A 84 1.30 -7.46 3.54
N LEU A 85 0.09 -7.18 4.04
CA LEU A 85 -0.41 -5.81 4.24
C LEU A 85 0.54 -5.02 5.16
N THR A 86 0.92 -5.62 6.28
CA THR A 86 1.84 -4.99 7.24
C THR A 86 3.20 -4.70 6.59
N HIS A 87 3.76 -5.64 5.84
CA HIS A 87 5.00 -5.44 5.11
C HIS A 87 4.90 -4.26 4.13
N MET A 88 3.81 -4.18 3.37
CA MET A 88 3.57 -3.09 2.42
C MET A 88 3.40 -1.71 3.10
N ILE A 89 2.66 -1.65 4.21
CA ILE A 89 2.52 -0.44 5.02
C ILE A 89 3.90 0.07 5.45
N LEU A 90 4.78 -0.84 5.89
CA LEU A 90 6.14 -0.55 6.31
C LEU A 90 7.10 -0.23 5.15
N PHE A 91 6.83 -0.72 3.95
CA PHE A 91 7.61 -0.44 2.75
C PHE A 91 7.33 0.98 2.24
N MET A 92 6.06 1.36 2.17
CA MET A 92 5.63 2.69 1.74
C MET A 92 6.11 3.81 2.67
N SER A 93 6.15 3.56 4.00
CA SER A 93 6.69 4.53 4.96
C SER A 93 8.18 4.83 4.72
N LYS A 94 8.94 3.88 4.17
CA LYS A 94 10.37 4.08 3.80
C LYS A 94 10.53 4.81 2.47
N GLN A 95 9.67 4.52 1.49
CA GLN A 95 9.86 4.96 0.10
C GLN A 95 9.53 6.45 -0.14
N ASN A 96 8.81 7.08 0.80
CA ASN A 96 8.33 8.46 0.71
C ASN A 96 9.43 9.56 0.70
N ARG A 97 10.72 9.18 0.78
CA ARG A 97 11.84 10.15 0.82
C ARG A 97 12.92 9.95 -0.26
N GLU A 98 12.95 8.81 -0.97
CA GLU A 98 14.06 8.48 -1.88
C GLU A 98 13.71 8.33 -3.37
N MET A 99 12.41 8.38 -3.73
CA MET A 99 11.98 8.08 -5.11
C MET A 99 12.52 9.01 -6.19
N ARG A 100 12.93 10.25 -5.89
CA ARG A 100 13.47 11.15 -6.91
C ARG A 100 14.98 10.99 -7.16
N SER A 101 15.74 10.46 -6.21
CA SER A 101 17.22 10.47 -6.26
C SER A 101 17.80 9.10 -6.67
N LYS A 102 17.27 7.98 -6.16
CA LYS A 102 17.86 6.64 -6.41
C LYS A 102 17.37 5.91 -7.66
N LEU A 103 16.31 6.38 -8.30
CA LEU A 103 15.80 5.77 -9.54
C LEU A 103 16.70 6.09 -10.74
N GLN A 104 17.40 7.22 -10.74
CA GLN A 104 18.31 7.54 -11.85
C GLN A 104 19.54 6.64 -11.87
N SER A 105 20.07 6.23 -10.71
CA SER A 105 21.26 5.38 -10.61
C SER A 105 20.98 3.89 -10.85
N LYS A 106 19.81 3.37 -10.43
CA LYS A 106 19.46 1.96 -10.63
C LYS A 106 19.04 1.65 -12.07
N VAL A 107 18.36 2.55 -12.78
CA VAL A 107 17.98 2.29 -14.17
C VAL A 107 19.18 2.46 -15.12
N ALA A 108 20.14 3.32 -14.79
CA ALA A 108 21.41 3.40 -15.52
C ALA A 108 22.19 2.06 -15.52
N LEU A 109 22.11 1.31 -14.41
CA LEU A 109 22.74 0.00 -14.22
C LEU A 109 22.03 -1.12 -15.03
N ILE A 110 20.70 -1.03 -15.20
CA ILE A 110 19.94 -1.98 -16.02
C ILE A 110 20.20 -1.75 -17.52
N LEU A 111 20.48 -0.50 -17.91
CA LEU A 111 20.86 -0.16 -19.29
C LEU A 111 22.27 -0.62 -19.66
N THR A 112 23.19 -0.75 -18.71
CA THR A 112 24.59 -1.10 -19.00
C THR A 112 24.76 -2.56 -19.45
N ALA A 113 23.79 -3.44 -19.15
CA ALA A 113 23.80 -4.86 -19.53
C ALA A 113 22.83 -5.20 -20.69
N GLY A 114 22.37 -4.19 -21.43
CA GLY A 114 21.59 -4.21 -22.68
C GLY A 114 20.98 -5.53 -23.17
N GLY A 115 19.65 -5.68 -23.03
CA GLY A 115 18.89 -6.71 -23.74
C GLY A 115 17.38 -6.52 -23.61
N ALA A 116 16.63 -6.82 -24.68
CA ALA A 116 15.15 -6.76 -24.70
C ALA A 116 14.56 -7.63 -23.59
N LEU A 117 15.19 -8.78 -23.39
CA LEU A 117 14.84 -9.76 -22.38
C LEU A 117 14.89 -9.17 -20.97
N ASN A 118 15.91 -8.37 -20.62
CA ASN A 118 16.03 -7.78 -19.29
C ASN A 118 14.90 -6.79 -19.00
N MET A 119 14.46 -6.02 -20.01
CA MET A 119 13.30 -5.13 -19.86
C MET A 119 11.99 -5.90 -19.70
N ILE A 120 11.78 -6.95 -20.51
CA ILE A 120 10.59 -7.81 -20.39
C ILE A 120 10.57 -8.45 -18.99
N VAL A 121 11.65 -9.11 -18.58
CA VAL A 121 11.73 -9.80 -17.29
C VAL A 121 11.58 -8.84 -16.12
N HIS A 122 12.21 -7.67 -16.16
CA HIS A 122 12.10 -6.70 -15.07
C HIS A 122 10.68 -6.16 -14.93
N SER A 123 10.09 -5.68 -16.04
CA SER A 123 8.71 -5.19 -16.03
C SER A 123 7.70 -6.28 -15.68
N PHE A 124 7.95 -7.51 -16.13
CA PHE A 124 7.19 -8.70 -15.77
C PHE A 124 7.24 -8.97 -14.26
N LEU A 125 8.43 -9.13 -13.67
CA LEU A 125 8.58 -9.49 -12.26
C LEU A 125 8.02 -8.44 -11.32
N VAL A 126 8.24 -7.16 -11.64
CA VAL A 126 7.71 -6.04 -10.85
C VAL A 126 6.19 -6.01 -10.91
N THR A 127 5.59 -6.15 -12.10
CA THR A 127 4.13 -6.13 -12.24
C THR A 127 3.48 -7.40 -11.67
N LEU A 128 4.13 -8.56 -11.86
CA LEU A 128 3.67 -9.85 -11.35
C LEU A 128 3.58 -9.82 -9.84
N ARG A 129 4.56 -9.21 -9.16
CA ARG A 129 4.54 -9.07 -7.71
C ARG A 129 3.27 -8.36 -7.23
N GLU A 130 2.93 -7.19 -7.79
CA GLU A 130 1.71 -6.46 -7.43
C GLU A 130 0.44 -7.27 -7.74
N GLY A 131 0.46 -8.01 -8.85
CA GLY A 131 -0.63 -8.92 -9.22
C GLY A 131 -0.81 -10.09 -8.25
N VAL A 132 0.28 -10.73 -7.81
CA VAL A 132 0.25 -11.81 -6.81
C VAL A 132 -0.23 -11.28 -5.46
N GLU A 133 0.28 -10.12 -5.02
CA GLU A 133 -0.16 -9.48 -3.77
C GLU A 133 -1.68 -9.18 -3.83
N THR A 134 -2.20 -8.69 -4.96
CA THR A 134 -3.65 -8.50 -5.19
C THR A 134 -4.44 -9.80 -5.01
N VAL A 135 -3.95 -10.93 -5.54
CA VAL A 135 -4.62 -12.24 -5.42
C VAL A 135 -4.74 -12.66 -3.95
N PHE A 136 -3.66 -12.55 -3.18
CA PHE A 136 -3.68 -12.87 -1.75
C PHE A 136 -4.66 -12.00 -0.98
N PHE A 137 -4.66 -10.68 -1.23
CA PHE A 137 -5.58 -9.77 -0.56
C PHE A 137 -7.04 -10.05 -0.92
N PHE A 138 -7.31 -10.37 -2.18
CA PHE A 138 -8.66 -10.73 -2.62
C PHE A 138 -9.12 -12.04 -1.99
N ALA A 139 -8.24 -13.03 -1.86
CA ALA A 139 -8.55 -14.27 -1.17
C ALA A 139 -8.91 -14.05 0.31
N ALA A 140 -8.21 -13.13 0.99
CA ALA A 140 -8.46 -12.81 2.39
C ALA A 140 -9.81 -12.12 2.60
N ILE A 141 -10.13 -11.09 1.82
CA ILE A 141 -11.38 -10.33 2.00
C ILE A 141 -12.63 -11.09 1.51
N SER A 142 -12.46 -12.12 0.67
CA SER A 142 -13.56 -12.92 0.15
C SER A 142 -13.76 -14.25 0.86
N SER A 143 -13.01 -14.50 1.94
CA SER A 143 -13.03 -15.79 2.65
C SER A 143 -12.75 -16.99 1.73
N GLY A 144 -11.84 -16.81 0.78
CA GLY A 144 -11.39 -17.85 -0.13
C GLY A 144 -12.22 -18.02 -1.42
N ASP A 145 -13.04 -17.04 -1.80
CA ASP A 145 -13.75 -17.01 -3.08
C ASP A 145 -13.25 -15.83 -3.93
N ILE A 146 -12.09 -16.00 -4.57
CA ILE A 146 -11.38 -14.91 -5.26
C ILE A 146 -12.22 -14.41 -6.46
N SER A 147 -12.91 -15.32 -7.14
CA SER A 147 -13.77 -15.03 -8.28
C SER A 147 -14.82 -13.97 -7.96
N LYS A 148 -15.50 -14.09 -6.80
CA LYS A 148 -16.46 -13.08 -6.34
C LYS A 148 -15.83 -11.72 -6.07
N SER A 149 -14.60 -11.69 -5.57
CA SER A 149 -13.88 -10.43 -5.32
C SER A 149 -13.43 -9.75 -6.61
N LEU A 150 -12.88 -10.52 -7.57
CA LEU A 150 -12.44 -10.02 -8.87
C LEU A 150 -13.60 -9.47 -9.70
N GLN A 151 -14.77 -10.10 -9.64
CA GLN A 151 -15.97 -9.64 -10.34
C GLN A 151 -16.76 -8.58 -9.57
N SER A 152 -16.28 -8.17 -8.39
CA SER A 152 -16.95 -7.15 -7.60
C SER A 152 -16.91 -5.79 -8.30
N TRP A 153 -18.01 -5.04 -8.21
CA TRP A 153 -18.07 -3.67 -8.74
C TRP A 153 -16.99 -2.78 -8.13
N GLY A 154 -16.61 -3.06 -6.87
CA GLY A 154 -15.52 -2.40 -6.17
C GLY A 154 -14.17 -2.55 -6.88
N ALA A 155 -13.80 -3.78 -7.23
CA ALA A 155 -12.53 -4.04 -7.93
C ALA A 155 -12.47 -3.33 -9.29
N LEU A 156 -13.54 -3.40 -10.09
CA LEU A 156 -13.62 -2.72 -11.39
C LEU A 156 -13.52 -1.19 -11.24
N ALA A 157 -14.26 -0.63 -10.28
CA ALA A 157 -14.21 0.80 -9.99
C ALA A 157 -12.82 1.24 -9.50
N GLY A 158 -12.15 0.41 -8.70
CA GLY A 158 -10.80 0.67 -8.20
C GLY A 158 -9.77 0.69 -9.32
N LEU A 159 -9.82 -0.31 -10.22
CA LEU A 159 -8.97 -0.37 -11.40
C LEU A 159 -9.20 0.84 -12.33
N ALA A 160 -10.46 1.21 -12.58
CA ALA A 160 -10.80 2.37 -13.40
C ALA A 160 -10.29 3.67 -12.77
N ALA A 161 -10.47 3.85 -11.46
CA ALA A 161 -9.97 5.00 -10.72
C ALA A 161 -8.42 5.09 -10.76
N ALA A 162 -7.74 3.94 -10.64
CA ALA A 162 -6.28 3.87 -10.70
C ALA A 162 -5.76 4.26 -12.08
N ALA A 163 -6.40 3.76 -13.15
CA ALA A 163 -6.09 4.13 -14.52
C ALA A 163 -6.31 5.63 -14.77
N LEU A 164 -7.44 6.19 -14.34
CA LEU A 164 -7.74 7.62 -14.45
C LEU A 164 -6.71 8.48 -13.71
N LEU A 165 -6.41 8.14 -12.45
CA LEU A 165 -5.43 8.87 -11.66
C LEU A 165 -4.02 8.76 -12.25
N GLY A 166 -3.64 7.57 -12.74
CA GLY A 166 -2.39 7.35 -13.45
C GLY A 166 -2.26 8.24 -14.68
N LEU A 167 -3.31 8.33 -15.51
CA LEU A 167 -3.34 9.23 -16.66
C LEU A 167 -3.16 10.69 -16.25
N VAL A 168 -3.82 11.13 -15.18
CA VAL A 168 -3.66 12.49 -14.65
C VAL A 168 -2.23 12.75 -14.16
N VAL A 169 -1.60 11.79 -13.48
CA VAL A 169 -0.21 11.90 -13.00
C VAL A 169 0.78 12.01 -14.16
N PHE A 170 0.60 11.24 -15.23
CA PHE A 170 1.55 11.22 -16.35
C PHE A 170 1.28 12.28 -17.43
N LYS A 171 0.03 12.73 -17.61
CA LYS A 171 -0.30 13.83 -18.55
C LYS A 171 -0.33 15.21 -17.90
N GLY A 172 -0.56 15.30 -16.58
CA GLY A 172 -0.74 16.57 -15.89
C GLY A 172 0.56 17.16 -15.35
N SER A 173 0.74 18.48 -15.52
CA SER A 173 1.80 19.27 -14.85
C SER A 173 1.54 19.48 -13.34
N LYS A 174 0.41 18.96 -12.82
CA LYS A 174 0.03 19.14 -11.42
C LYS A 174 0.86 18.22 -10.53
N ARG A 175 1.62 18.82 -9.61
CA ARG A 175 2.39 18.11 -8.57
C ARG A 175 1.44 17.48 -7.54
N ILE A 176 0.88 16.31 -7.85
CA ILE A 176 0.14 15.53 -6.85
C ILE A 176 1.13 15.10 -5.78
N GLN A 177 0.80 15.39 -4.52
CA GLN A 177 1.57 14.93 -3.37
C GLN A 177 1.30 13.44 -3.15
N LEU A 178 1.93 12.60 -3.98
CA LEU A 178 1.89 11.12 -3.90
C LEU A 178 2.13 10.65 -2.46
N GLY A 179 3.03 11.33 -1.73
CA GLY A 179 3.32 11.01 -0.35
C GLY A 179 2.17 11.18 0.63
N THR A 180 1.22 12.09 0.38
CA THR A 180 0.02 12.26 1.21
C THR A 180 -1.02 11.22 0.84
N PHE A 181 -1.20 10.96 -0.46
CA PHE A 181 -2.07 9.90 -0.95
C PHE A 181 -1.74 8.54 -0.34
N PHE A 182 -0.47 8.11 -0.42
CA PHE A 182 -0.05 6.82 0.14
C PHE A 182 -0.20 6.74 1.66
N LYS A 183 0.00 7.85 2.38
CA LYS A 183 -0.23 7.88 3.84
C LYS A 183 -1.70 7.63 4.17
N VAL A 184 -2.62 8.27 3.45
CA VAL A 184 -4.06 8.12 3.66
C VAL A 184 -4.50 6.68 3.35
N THR A 185 -4.06 6.12 2.22
CA THR A 185 -4.39 4.74 1.87
C THR A 185 -3.77 3.73 2.83
N SER A 186 -2.57 3.99 3.36
CA SER A 186 -1.95 3.15 4.39
C SER A 186 -2.76 3.10 5.68
N VAL A 187 -3.40 4.19 6.12
CA VAL A 187 -4.26 4.17 7.31
C VAL A 187 -5.42 3.20 7.12
N PHE A 188 -6.07 3.23 5.95
CA PHE A 188 -7.13 2.28 5.62
C PHE A 188 -6.64 0.83 5.61
N LEU A 189 -5.45 0.57 5.09
CA LEU A 189 -4.87 -0.77 5.11
C LEU A 189 -4.52 -1.27 6.51
N ILE A 190 -4.05 -0.40 7.41
CA ILE A 190 -3.81 -0.81 8.81
C ILE A 190 -5.12 -1.32 9.43
N MET A 191 -6.24 -0.64 9.17
CA MET A 191 -7.54 -1.05 9.68
C MET A 191 -8.00 -2.40 9.09
N ILE A 192 -7.83 -2.59 7.78
CA ILE A 192 -8.14 -3.87 7.12
C ILE A 192 -7.25 -4.99 7.68
N ALA A 193 -5.95 -4.77 7.83
CA ALA A 193 -5.02 -5.77 8.34
C ALA A 193 -5.34 -6.17 9.79
N ALA A 194 -5.70 -5.20 10.63
CA ALA A 194 -6.17 -5.46 12.00
C ALA A 194 -7.41 -6.36 11.97
N GLY A 195 -8.38 -6.05 11.11
CA GLY A 195 -9.59 -6.87 10.97
C GLY A 195 -9.35 -8.27 10.39
N LEU A 196 -8.38 -8.45 9.49
CA LEU A 196 -7.98 -9.78 9.02
C LEU A 196 -7.35 -10.60 10.14
N LEU A 197 -6.56 -9.97 11.01
CA LEU A 197 -5.92 -10.63 12.15
C LEU A 197 -6.96 -11.06 13.20
N VAL A 198 -7.90 -10.18 13.54
CA VAL A 198 -9.02 -10.50 14.44
C VAL A 198 -9.84 -11.67 13.89
N GLN A 199 -10.20 -11.63 12.60
CA GLN A 199 -10.90 -12.75 11.96
C GLN A 199 -10.11 -14.05 12.02
N ALA A 200 -8.77 -14.01 11.90
CA ALA A 200 -7.95 -15.21 12.03
C ALA A 200 -8.04 -15.80 13.45
N VAL A 201 -8.03 -14.93 14.49
CA VAL A 201 -8.21 -15.34 15.88
C VAL A 201 -9.59 -15.96 16.10
N GLY A 202 -10.66 -15.34 15.62
CA GLY A 202 -12.01 -15.87 15.72
C GLY A 202 -12.14 -17.25 15.08
N VAL A 203 -11.67 -17.43 13.83
CA VAL A 203 -11.71 -18.75 13.17
C VAL A 203 -10.84 -19.78 13.91
N MET A 204 -9.71 -19.38 14.52
CA MET A 204 -8.92 -20.29 15.36
C MET A 204 -9.64 -20.69 16.66
N GLN A 205 -10.46 -19.81 17.22
CA GLN A 205 -11.30 -20.09 18.39
C GLN A 205 -12.48 -21.00 18.03
N ASP A 206 -13.15 -20.76 16.90
CA ASP A 206 -14.24 -21.60 16.38
C ASP A 206 -13.78 -23.04 16.18
N LEU A 207 -12.56 -23.23 15.65
CA LEU A 207 -11.95 -24.54 15.45
C LEU A 207 -11.34 -25.16 16.72
N ASN A 208 -11.45 -24.50 17.87
CA ASN A 208 -10.82 -24.91 19.14
C ASN A 208 -9.29 -25.10 19.04
N VAL A 209 -8.64 -24.43 18.08
CA VAL A 209 -7.17 -24.42 17.95
C VAL A 209 -6.56 -23.55 19.05
N ILE A 210 -7.23 -22.44 19.36
CA ILE A 210 -6.86 -21.53 20.45
C ILE A 210 -8.06 -21.44 21.40
N GLY A 211 -7.83 -21.65 22.70
CA GLY A 211 -8.86 -21.44 23.72
C GLY A 211 -9.01 -19.95 24.08
N SER A 212 -10.11 -19.60 24.75
CA SER A 212 -10.24 -18.29 25.40
C SER A 212 -9.94 -18.38 26.89
N VAL A 213 -9.32 -17.34 27.43
CA VAL A 213 -9.08 -17.10 28.86
C VAL A 213 -10.41 -16.82 29.57
N TYR A 214 -11.33 -16.13 28.90
CA TYR A 214 -12.65 -15.80 29.43
C TYR A 214 -13.70 -16.72 28.81
N LYS A 215 -14.31 -17.59 29.65
CA LYS A 215 -15.31 -18.56 29.22
C LYS A 215 -16.60 -18.37 29.99
N THR A 216 -17.72 -18.61 29.33
CA THR A 216 -19.03 -18.67 29.98
C THR A 216 -19.09 -19.90 30.91
N PRO A 217 -20.02 -19.93 31.88
CA PRO A 217 -20.23 -21.11 32.74
C PRO A 217 -20.47 -22.42 31.97
N GLY A 218 -20.95 -22.34 30.72
CA GLY A 218 -21.11 -23.47 29.80
C GLY A 218 -19.84 -23.90 29.05
N GLY A 219 -18.69 -23.28 29.32
CA GLY A 219 -17.40 -23.62 28.71
C GLY A 219 -17.17 -23.04 27.31
N GLN A 220 -18.10 -22.24 26.78
CA GLN A 220 -17.96 -21.55 25.50
C GLN A 220 -17.13 -20.27 25.66
N VAL A 221 -16.60 -19.74 24.55
CA VAL A 221 -15.88 -18.46 24.54
C VAL A 221 -16.87 -17.36 24.96
N ALA A 222 -16.49 -16.55 25.95
CA ALA A 222 -17.34 -15.46 26.42
C ALA A 222 -16.97 -14.14 25.73
N ALA A 223 -17.99 -13.42 25.28
CA ALA A 223 -17.85 -12.09 24.74
C ALA A 223 -17.41 -11.10 25.82
N MET A 224 -16.48 -10.20 25.48
CA MET A 224 -16.00 -9.15 26.36
C MET A 224 -17.05 -8.04 26.57
N TYR A 225 -17.83 -7.76 25.53
CA TYR A 225 -18.95 -6.83 25.52
C TYR A 225 -19.98 -7.30 24.50
N ASP A 226 -21.18 -6.73 24.54
CA ASP A 226 -22.25 -6.95 23.56
C ASP A 226 -22.70 -5.58 23.03
N LEU A 227 -22.46 -5.36 21.73
CA LEU A 227 -22.86 -4.17 20.99
C LEU A 227 -23.94 -4.47 19.93
N THR A 228 -24.61 -5.62 20.00
CA THR A 228 -25.65 -6.00 19.02
C THR A 228 -26.81 -4.99 19.04
N TRP A 229 -27.11 -4.38 20.19
CA TRP A 229 -28.10 -3.29 20.30
C TRP A 229 -27.73 -2.03 19.50
N LEU A 230 -26.44 -1.75 19.34
CA LEU A 230 -25.94 -0.58 18.63
C LEU A 230 -25.83 -0.88 17.14
N MET A 231 -25.07 -1.91 16.78
CA MET A 231 -24.78 -2.24 15.38
C MET A 231 -24.49 -3.74 15.27
N PRO A 232 -25.47 -4.54 14.80
CA PRO A 232 -25.25 -5.95 14.57
C PRO A 232 -24.26 -6.19 13.44
N GLU A 233 -23.44 -7.22 13.53
CA GLU A 233 -22.39 -7.53 12.56
C GLU A 233 -22.92 -8.23 11.29
N HIS A 234 -24.07 -8.88 11.38
CA HIS A 234 -24.77 -9.49 10.25
C HIS A 234 -26.29 -9.21 10.33
N PRO A 235 -27.01 -9.17 9.18
CA PRO A 235 -28.47 -9.10 9.18
C PRO A 235 -29.18 -10.24 9.92
N ILE A 236 -28.49 -11.37 10.14
CA ILE A 236 -29.02 -12.49 10.93
C ILE A 236 -29.01 -12.11 12.42
N ASP A 237 -27.97 -11.43 12.88
CA ASP A 237 -27.83 -10.99 14.27
C ASP A 237 -28.83 -9.87 14.56
N GLU A 238 -29.08 -8.98 13.60
CA GLU A 238 -30.19 -8.02 13.65
C GLU A 238 -31.55 -8.73 13.84
N ALA A 239 -31.82 -9.78 13.06
CA ALA A 239 -33.06 -10.53 13.17
C ALA A 239 -33.19 -11.27 14.51
N ASN A 240 -32.09 -11.85 15.01
CA ASN A 240 -32.03 -12.50 16.32
C ASN A 240 -32.28 -11.49 17.45
N TYR A 241 -31.65 -10.31 17.38
CA TYR A 241 -31.83 -9.24 18.36
C TYR A 241 -33.28 -8.74 18.40
N ILE A 242 -33.90 -8.51 17.25
CA ILE A 242 -35.32 -8.11 17.16
C ILE A 242 -36.22 -9.20 17.72
N ARG A 243 -35.93 -10.47 17.43
CA ARG A 243 -36.68 -11.61 17.95
C ARG A 243 -36.61 -11.67 19.49
N ASP A 244 -35.43 -11.47 20.06
CA ASP A 244 -35.19 -11.72 21.49
C ASP A 244 -35.55 -10.52 22.38
N THR A 245 -35.41 -9.29 21.86
CA THR A 245 -35.67 -8.05 22.62
C THR A 245 -36.95 -7.34 22.22
N GLY A 246 -37.48 -7.61 21.03
CA GLY A 246 -38.60 -6.86 20.44
C GLY A 246 -38.21 -5.43 20.02
N HIS A 247 -36.92 -5.09 19.97
CA HIS A 247 -36.42 -3.77 19.61
C HIS A 247 -35.52 -3.82 18.38
N HIS A 248 -35.56 -2.74 17.60
CA HIS A 248 -34.65 -2.59 16.47
C HIS A 248 -33.32 -2.00 16.94
N PRO A 249 -32.18 -2.52 16.45
CA PRO A 249 -30.88 -1.93 16.73
C PRO A 249 -30.76 -0.55 16.07
N VAL A 250 -29.85 0.28 16.58
CA VAL A 250 -29.67 1.66 16.09
C VAL A 250 -29.20 1.68 14.63
N PHE A 251 -28.30 0.75 14.26
CA PHE A 251 -27.81 0.56 12.90
C PHE A 251 -28.20 -0.80 12.35
N HIS A 252 -28.47 -0.86 11.05
CA HIS A 252 -28.77 -2.12 10.35
C HIS A 252 -27.54 -3.03 10.25
N GLY A 253 -27.77 -4.35 10.20
CA GLY A 253 -26.72 -5.37 10.09
C GLY A 253 -25.87 -5.23 8.82
N GLN A 254 -26.39 -4.63 7.75
CA GLN A 254 -25.58 -4.30 6.56
C GLN A 254 -24.45 -3.30 6.84
N VAL A 255 -24.69 -2.37 7.78
CA VAL A 255 -23.68 -1.40 8.22
C VAL A 255 -22.63 -2.12 9.05
N GLY A 256 -23.02 -3.03 9.93
CA GLY A 256 -22.07 -3.87 10.66
C GLY A 256 -21.22 -4.75 9.77
N VAL A 257 -21.79 -5.38 8.72
CA VAL A 257 -20.99 -6.13 7.72
C VAL A 257 -19.92 -5.24 7.08
N PHE A 258 -20.25 -3.97 6.80
CA PHE A 258 -19.29 -3.02 6.27
C PHE A 258 -18.17 -2.74 7.27
N PHE A 259 -18.49 -2.42 8.53
CA PHE A 259 -17.49 -2.12 9.56
C PHE A 259 -16.68 -3.35 9.99
N LYS A 260 -17.28 -4.54 10.04
CA LYS A 260 -16.58 -5.80 10.30
C LYS A 260 -15.53 -6.06 9.24
N ALA A 261 -15.91 -5.91 7.97
CA ALA A 261 -14.99 -6.09 6.88
C ALA A 261 -13.91 -4.98 6.85
N PHE A 262 -14.29 -3.72 7.05
CA PHE A 262 -13.39 -2.57 6.86
C PHE A 262 -12.48 -2.27 8.06
N LEU A 263 -13.04 -2.32 9.26
CA LEU A 263 -12.35 -2.00 10.52
C LEU A 263 -12.05 -3.23 11.36
N GLY A 264 -12.53 -4.43 11.01
CA GLY A 264 -12.47 -5.55 11.94
C GLY A 264 -13.40 -5.42 13.14
N TYR A 265 -14.51 -4.67 12.99
CA TYR A 265 -15.54 -4.58 14.00
C TYR A 265 -16.12 -5.96 14.33
N SER A 266 -16.37 -6.20 15.61
CA SER A 266 -17.07 -7.35 16.15
C SER A 266 -18.07 -6.83 17.18
N GLU A 267 -19.30 -7.34 17.14
CA GLU A 267 -20.35 -6.94 18.10
C GLU A 267 -20.12 -7.57 19.47
N ASP A 268 -19.51 -8.75 19.51
CA ASP A 268 -19.33 -9.58 20.69
C ASP A 268 -17.93 -10.25 20.77
N PRO A 269 -16.83 -9.48 20.63
CA PRO A 269 -15.50 -10.07 20.51
C PRO A 269 -15.06 -10.79 21.78
N SER A 270 -14.25 -11.83 21.58
CA SER A 270 -13.52 -12.45 22.68
C SER A 270 -12.44 -11.49 23.24
N LEU A 271 -11.99 -11.75 24.46
CA LEU A 271 -10.89 -10.98 25.07
C LEU A 271 -9.65 -11.00 24.18
N GLU A 272 -9.34 -12.15 23.57
CA GLU A 272 -8.18 -12.34 22.72
C GLU A 272 -8.30 -11.52 21.44
N GLU A 273 -9.48 -11.50 20.80
CA GLU A 273 -9.76 -10.67 19.63
C GLU A 273 -9.58 -9.19 19.93
N PHE A 274 -10.17 -8.71 21.03
CA PHE A 274 -10.06 -7.31 21.45
C PHE A 274 -8.61 -6.91 21.72
N VAL A 275 -7.88 -7.72 22.48
CA VAL A 275 -6.47 -7.45 22.81
C VAL A 275 -5.61 -7.51 21.54
N CYS A 276 -5.83 -8.51 20.67
CA CYS A 276 -5.10 -8.67 19.42
C CYS A 276 -5.27 -7.46 18.50
N TYR A 277 -6.50 -6.95 18.39
CA TYR A 277 -6.82 -5.76 17.60
C TYR A 277 -5.97 -4.54 18.04
N TRP A 278 -5.97 -4.20 19.32
CA TRP A 278 -5.22 -3.05 19.83
C TRP A 278 -3.71 -3.26 19.81
N LEU A 279 -3.24 -4.47 20.13
CA LEU A 279 -1.82 -4.82 20.04
C LEU A 279 -1.29 -4.70 18.62
N TYR A 280 -2.11 -5.03 17.60
CA TYR A 280 -1.73 -4.86 16.20
C TYR A 280 -1.46 -3.39 15.86
N TYR A 281 -2.34 -2.46 16.25
CA TYR A 281 -2.09 -1.03 16.02
C TYR A 281 -0.83 -0.53 16.74
N ALA A 282 -0.64 -0.93 18.00
CA ALA A 282 0.54 -0.60 18.77
C ALA A 282 1.82 -1.13 18.09
N PHE A 283 1.80 -2.38 17.63
CA PHE A 283 2.89 -3.01 16.90
C PHE A 283 3.25 -2.25 15.63
N VAL A 284 2.27 -1.94 14.77
CA VAL A 284 2.50 -1.19 13.53
C VAL A 284 3.03 0.22 13.83
N PHE A 285 2.46 0.91 14.83
CA PHE A 285 2.91 2.24 15.23
C PHE A 285 4.38 2.23 15.69
N VAL A 286 4.76 1.26 16.53
CA VAL A 286 6.14 1.07 17.00
C VAL A 286 7.08 0.82 15.82
N LEU A 287 6.72 -0.02 14.86
CA LEU A 287 7.55 -0.29 13.69
C LEU A 287 7.78 0.95 12.83
N ILE A 288 6.72 1.73 12.57
CA ILE A 288 6.81 2.99 11.82
C ILE A 288 7.68 4.00 12.59
N ALA A 289 7.51 4.11 13.91
CA ALA A 289 8.31 4.99 14.76
C ALA A 289 9.81 4.58 14.78
N ARG A 290 10.09 3.28 14.87
CA ARG A 290 11.46 2.74 14.79
C ARG A 290 12.12 3.06 13.46
N GLN A 291 11.41 2.91 12.34
CA GLN A 291 11.94 3.28 11.02
C GLN A 291 12.30 4.76 10.93
N LYS A 292 11.43 5.65 11.43
CA LYS A 292 11.69 7.09 11.47
C LYS A 292 12.93 7.41 12.30
N LYS A 293 13.07 6.78 13.47
CA LYS A 293 14.23 6.96 14.36
C LYS A 293 15.54 6.48 13.72
N VAL A 294 15.54 5.31 13.08
CA VAL A 294 16.74 4.80 12.37
C VAL A 294 17.14 5.74 11.24
N ALA A 295 16.16 6.25 10.47
CA ALA A 295 16.43 7.20 9.39
C ALA A 295 16.96 8.55 9.91
N SER A 296 16.48 9.04 11.05
CA SER A 296 16.99 10.29 11.64
C SER A 296 18.41 10.12 12.19
N LEU A 297 18.72 8.96 12.80
CA LEU A 297 20.06 8.66 13.30
C LEU A 297 21.08 8.56 12.17
N ALA A 298 20.74 7.84 11.09
CA ALA A 298 21.60 7.76 9.91
C ALA A 298 21.84 9.14 9.27
N ALA A 299 20.82 10.00 9.24
CA ALA A 299 20.96 11.37 8.73
C ALA A 299 21.81 12.28 9.64
N ALA A 300 21.78 12.07 10.96
CA ALA A 300 22.63 12.79 11.91
C ALA A 300 24.10 12.39 11.75
N GLN A 301 24.38 11.08 11.66
CA GLN A 301 25.73 10.54 11.45
C GLN A 301 26.35 11.01 10.12
N ALA A 302 25.55 11.10 9.05
CA ALA A 302 26.02 11.61 7.77
C ALA A 302 26.44 13.10 7.84
N LYS A 303 25.77 13.91 8.67
CA LYS A 303 26.12 15.33 8.87
C LYS A 303 27.38 15.50 9.72
N GLU A 304 27.57 14.66 10.74
CA GLU A 304 28.78 14.70 11.59
C GLU A 304 30.02 14.30 10.78
N GLY A 305 29.94 13.25 9.95
CA GLY A 305 31.06 12.82 9.10
C GLY A 305 31.46 13.82 8.00
N GLU A 306 30.57 14.72 7.61
CA GLU A 306 30.86 15.80 6.65
C GLU A 306 31.53 17.01 7.33
N THR A 307 31.38 17.14 8.66
CA THR A 307 31.98 18.22 9.46
C THR A 307 33.41 17.89 9.91
N ASP A 308 33.74 16.59 10.03
CA ASP A 308 35.08 16.07 10.37
C ASP A 308 35.98 15.79 9.14
N ALA A 309 35.51 16.09 7.92
CA ALA A 309 36.35 15.99 6.73
C ALA A 309 37.50 17.02 6.82
N PRO A 310 38.79 16.61 6.70
CA PRO A 310 39.91 17.53 6.78
C PRO A 310 39.73 18.60 5.70
N SER A 311 39.70 19.88 6.08
CA SER A 311 39.82 20.98 5.15
C SER A 311 41.10 20.77 4.34
N LEU A 312 40.95 20.45 3.05
CA LEU A 312 42.09 20.38 2.14
C LEU A 312 42.85 21.71 2.26
N PRO A 313 44.20 21.69 2.41
CA PRO A 313 44.97 22.92 2.48
C PRO A 313 44.64 23.75 1.25
N GLY A 314 44.28 25.02 1.48
CA GLY A 314 43.91 25.95 0.43
C GLY A 314 44.98 25.98 -0.67
N ASP A 315 44.53 25.84 -1.92
CA ASP A 315 45.34 26.11 -3.09
C ASP A 315 45.86 27.56 -3.01
N PRO A 316 47.18 27.81 -2.99
CA PRO A 316 47.74 29.17 -2.91
C PRO A 316 47.50 30.02 -4.18
N GLY A 317 46.76 29.54 -5.18
CA GLY A 317 46.69 30.17 -6.51
C GLY A 317 45.48 31.07 -6.82
N ALA A 318 44.44 31.15 -5.98
CA ALA A 318 43.23 31.90 -6.34
C ALA A 318 43.29 33.36 -5.85
N GLN A 319 43.79 34.26 -6.70
CA GLN A 319 43.66 35.71 -6.52
C GLN A 319 42.18 36.13 -6.51
N PRO A 320 41.76 37.09 -5.65
CA PRO A 320 40.40 37.64 -5.69
C PRO A 320 40.19 38.46 -6.98
N PRO A 321 38.97 38.54 -7.52
CA PRO A 321 38.69 39.38 -8.68
C PRO A 321 38.86 40.86 -8.32
N GLU A 322 39.71 41.52 -9.11
CA GLU A 322 40.00 42.95 -9.11
C GLU A 322 38.72 43.75 -9.40
N GLN A 323 38.41 44.73 -8.55
CA GLN A 323 37.30 45.65 -8.72
C GLN A 323 37.55 46.54 -9.95
N ALA A 324 36.88 46.24 -11.07
CA ALA A 324 36.84 47.12 -12.22
C ALA A 324 36.04 48.38 -11.87
N GLY A 325 36.72 49.53 -11.92
CA GLY A 325 36.18 50.84 -11.62
C GLY A 325 35.07 51.28 -12.58
N GLU A 326 34.08 51.94 -11.98
CA GLU A 326 32.99 52.65 -12.62
C GLU A 326 33.56 53.89 -13.32
N GLN A 327 33.58 53.89 -14.66
CA GLN A 327 33.90 55.06 -15.47
C GLN A 327 32.63 55.92 -15.65
N ASP A 328 32.67 57.11 -15.07
CA ASP A 328 31.73 58.21 -15.23
C ASP A 328 31.93 58.86 -16.61
N ASP A 329 31.07 58.50 -17.58
CA ASP A 329 30.93 59.18 -18.86
C ASP A 329 29.79 60.20 -18.77
N THR A 330 30.11 61.41 -18.33
CA THR A 330 29.25 62.60 -18.48
C THR A 330 29.97 63.68 -19.28
N VAL A 331 29.94 63.58 -20.61
CA VAL A 331 30.37 64.65 -21.52
C VAL A 331 29.30 64.92 -22.59
N ARG A 332 28.56 66.01 -22.34
CA ARG A 332 28.33 67.14 -23.27
C ARG A 332 27.34 66.91 -24.43
N ALA A 333 26.08 67.25 -24.18
CA ALA A 333 25.17 67.75 -25.21
C ALA A 333 25.40 69.26 -25.39
N ASP A 334 25.92 69.63 -26.55
CA ASP A 334 25.99 70.98 -27.08
C ASP A 334 24.62 71.39 -27.64
N ASN A 335 24.06 72.51 -27.18
CA ASN A 335 23.17 73.32 -28.00
C ASN A 335 23.14 74.76 -27.48
N SER A 336 23.92 75.64 -28.12
CA SER A 336 23.88 77.09 -27.94
C SER A 336 23.22 77.78 -29.14
N THR A 337 22.25 78.64 -28.80
CA THR A 337 21.86 79.93 -29.44
C THR A 337 21.32 79.90 -30.88
N ALA A 338 20.10 80.35 -31.17
CA ALA A 338 19.58 81.73 -31.09
C ALA A 338 20.33 82.73 -32.00
N VAL A 339 19.56 83.23 -32.99
CA VAL A 339 19.84 84.27 -34.01
C VAL A 339 20.62 83.80 -35.23
#